data_AF-A0A2T3Y1Y6-F1
#
_entry.id   AF-A0A2T3Y1Y6-F1
#
_cell.length_a   1.000
_cell.length_b   1.000
_cell.length_c   1.000
_cell.angle_alpha   90.00
_cell.angle_beta   90.00
_cell.angle_gamma   90.00
#
_symmetry.space_group_name_H-M   'P 1'
#
loop_
_entity.id
_entity.type
_entity.pdbx_description
1 polymer ?
#
loop_
_entity_poly.entity_id
_entity_poly.type
_entity_poly.pdbx_seq_one_letter_code
_entity_poly.pdbx_strand_id
1 'polypeptide(L)'
;MAKLLTDSEFQRFTELQQKQASFAITTEEADELRLIVERAQQKRDDRAAAMKTIEGYLAQFEITPEELFSPEQIGEAARTYGLIASSAKKERVLPPTLTFNGKPYQWTRALPDEIRAPLFDAFKAGESIKRFLATPKDTARNAATVARLERETGGVYAEAWLDELSISRAQVDEAAAKLAA
;
A
#
# COMPACT_ATOMS: atom_id res chain seq x y z
N MET A 1 -3.10 21.45 14.52
CA MET A 1 -2.99 22.69 13.74
C MET A 1 -3.41 22.46 12.29
N ALA A 2 -2.65 21.70 11.48
CA ALA A 2 -2.99 21.47 10.06
C ALA A 2 -4.44 20.98 9.80
N LYS A 3 -4.97 20.08 10.63
CA LYS A 3 -6.37 19.57 10.51
C LYS A 3 -7.46 20.54 10.97
N LEU A 4 -7.12 21.72 11.49
CA LEU A 4 -8.07 22.72 12.05
C LEU A 4 -8.14 24.00 11.21
N LEU A 5 -7.21 24.14 10.27
CA LEU A 5 -7.13 25.25 9.33
C LEU A 5 -7.66 24.79 7.98
N THR A 6 -8.24 25.70 7.20
CA THR A 6 -8.49 25.42 5.77
C THR A 6 -7.16 25.32 5.02
N ASP A 7 -7.16 24.74 3.83
CA ASP A 7 -5.94 24.61 3.02
C ASP A 7 -5.28 25.97 2.75
N SER A 8 -6.08 27.01 2.53
CA SER A 8 -5.61 28.39 2.35
C SER A 8 -5.02 28.99 3.64
N GLU A 9 -5.67 28.78 4.79
CA GLU A 9 -5.17 29.23 6.10
C GLU A 9 -3.86 28.51 6.45
N PHE A 10 -3.74 27.23 6.12
CA PHE A 10 -2.55 26.43 6.37
C PHE A 10 -1.37 26.87 5.50
N GLN A 11 -1.61 27.14 4.22
CA GLN A 11 -0.59 27.66 3.32
C GLN A 11 -0.09 29.03 3.79
N ARG A 12 -1.01 29.93 4.18
CA ARG A 12 -0.68 31.25 4.71
C ARG A 12 0.08 31.18 6.04
N PHE A 13 -0.36 30.31 6.95
CA PHE A 13 0.35 30.04 8.21
C PHE A 13 1.80 29.59 7.95
N THR A 14 1.99 28.67 6.99
CA THR A 14 3.32 28.14 6.65
C THR A 14 4.23 29.23 6.08
N GLU A 15 3.70 30.08 5.20
CA GLU A 15 4.43 31.24 4.65
C GLU A 15 4.86 32.21 5.76
N LEU A 16 3.94 32.59 6.65
CA LEU A 16 4.20 33.51 7.76
C LEU A 16 5.19 32.91 8.77
N GLN A 17 5.06 31.62 9.07
CA GLN A 17 6.01 30.93 9.95
C GLN A 17 7.43 30.90 9.34
N GLN A 18 7.54 30.71 8.03
CA GLN A 18 8.83 30.76 7.33
C GLN A 18 9.43 32.16 7.38
N LYS A 19 8.64 33.21 7.15
CA LYS A 19 9.08 34.61 7.29
C LYS A 19 9.50 34.96 8.71
N GLN A 20 8.81 34.42 9.72
CA GLN A 20 9.18 34.60 11.12
C GLN A 20 10.53 33.94 11.42
N ALA A 21 10.74 32.70 10.94
CA ALA A 21 12.00 31.96 11.13
C ALA A 21 13.18 32.62 10.42
N SER A 22 12.94 33.31 9.29
CA SER A 22 13.96 34.08 8.56
C SER A 22 14.09 35.54 9.04
N PHE A 23 13.39 35.94 10.10
CA PHE A 23 13.35 37.32 10.62
C PHE A 23 12.94 38.37 9.57
N ALA A 24 12.21 37.96 8.54
CA ALA A 24 11.72 38.81 7.45
C ALA A 24 10.25 39.24 7.63
N ILE A 25 9.62 38.81 8.72
CA ILE A 25 8.21 39.07 9.00
C ILE A 25 7.98 40.54 9.40
N THR A 26 6.92 41.16 8.86
CA THR A 26 6.50 42.49 9.32
C THR A 26 5.67 42.40 10.61
N THR A 27 5.43 43.53 11.26
CA THR A 27 4.58 43.59 12.46
C THR A 27 3.15 43.14 12.13
N GLU A 28 2.59 43.59 11.00
CA GLU A 28 1.25 43.22 10.56
C GLU A 28 1.13 41.72 10.26
N GLU A 29 2.17 41.16 9.62
CA GLU A 29 2.25 39.72 9.33
C GLU A 29 2.40 38.88 10.61
N ALA A 30 3.09 39.39 11.63
CA ALA A 30 3.21 38.73 12.93
C ALA A 30 1.87 38.71 13.68
N ASP A 31 1.09 39.79 13.60
CA ASP A 31 -0.26 39.85 14.15
C ASP A 31 -1.23 38.95 13.37
N GLU A 32 -1.11 38.87 12.04
CA GLU A 32 -1.86 37.91 11.22
C GLU A 32 -1.57 36.47 11.65
N LEU A 33 -0.30 36.12 11.86
CA LEU A 33 0.10 34.79 12.33
C LEU A 33 -0.52 34.47 13.70
N ARG A 34 -0.54 35.43 14.64
CA ARG A 34 -1.20 35.27 15.94
C ARG A 34 -2.69 35.01 15.79
N LEU A 35 -3.38 35.78 14.96
CA LEU A 35 -4.82 35.62 14.72
C LEU A 35 -5.16 34.24 14.13
N ILE A 36 -4.33 33.73 13.21
CA ILE A 36 -4.52 32.38 12.65
C ILE A 36 -4.37 31.31 13.75
N VAL A 37 -3.38 31.45 14.62
CA VAL A 37 -3.17 30.53 15.75
C VAL A 37 -4.33 30.59 16.74
N GLU A 38 -4.79 31.78 17.11
CA GLU A 38 -5.93 31.97 18.02
C GLU A 38 -7.20 31.33 17.47
N ARG A 39 -7.52 31.55 16.18
CA ARG A 39 -8.67 30.90 15.53
C ARG A 39 -8.54 29.38 15.52
N ALA A 40 -7.35 28.85 15.29
CA ALA A 40 -7.12 27.40 15.33
C ALA A 40 -7.31 26.82 16.73
N GLN A 41 -6.91 27.57 17.77
CA GLN A 41 -7.14 27.21 19.18
C GLN A 41 -8.64 27.25 19.51
N GLN A 42 -9.34 28.33 19.13
CA GLN A 42 -10.78 28.44 19.35
C GLN A 42 -11.54 27.30 18.66
N LYS A 43 -11.23 26.99 17.39
CA LYS A 43 -11.82 25.84 16.67
C LYS A 43 -11.56 24.51 17.37
N ARG A 44 -10.39 24.33 18.01
CA ARG A 44 -10.07 23.13 18.79
C ARG A 44 -10.97 23.05 20.03
N ASP A 45 -11.11 24.15 20.74
CA ASP A 45 -11.85 24.22 22.00
C ASP A 45 -13.36 24.07 21.75
N ASP A 46 -13.88 24.71 20.70
CA ASP A 46 -15.28 24.55 20.24
C ASP A 46 -15.56 23.09 19.87
N ARG A 47 -14.65 22.44 19.15
CA ARG A 47 -14.79 21.02 18.80
C ARG A 47 -14.76 20.13 20.05
N ALA A 48 -13.92 20.43 21.03
CA ALA A 48 -13.87 19.70 22.28
C ALA A 48 -15.17 19.88 23.10
N ALA A 49 -15.69 21.11 23.16
CA ALA A 49 -16.96 21.41 23.82
C ALA A 49 -18.15 20.70 23.14
N ALA A 50 -18.18 20.71 21.80
CA ALA A 50 -19.20 20.00 21.03
C ALA A 50 -19.13 18.48 21.28
N MET A 51 -17.92 17.90 21.28
CA MET A 51 -17.75 16.47 21.56
C MET A 51 -18.25 16.11 22.97
N LYS A 52 -17.88 16.90 23.98
CA LYS A 52 -18.35 16.70 25.36
C LYS A 52 -19.88 16.81 25.48
N THR A 53 -20.48 17.70 24.70
CA THR A 53 -21.94 17.85 24.64
C THR A 53 -22.61 16.61 24.03
N ILE A 54 -22.04 16.08 22.93
CA ILE A 54 -22.50 14.83 22.31
C ILE A 54 -22.37 13.67 23.29
N GLU A 55 -21.22 13.51 23.95
CA GLU A 55 -21.02 12.49 24.99
C GLU A 55 -22.07 12.58 26.11
N GLY A 56 -22.41 13.80 26.52
CA GLY A 56 -23.50 14.06 27.47
C GLY A 56 -24.86 13.58 26.97
N TYR A 57 -25.20 13.86 25.71
CA TYR A 57 -26.46 13.37 25.11
C TYR A 57 -26.48 11.85 24.97
N LEU A 58 -25.38 11.23 24.54
CA LEU A 58 -25.29 9.77 24.45
C LEU A 58 -25.54 9.11 25.80
N ALA A 59 -24.95 9.65 26.87
CA ALA A 59 -25.18 9.17 28.23
C ALA A 59 -26.62 9.42 28.71
N GLN A 60 -27.19 10.59 28.44
CA GLN A 60 -28.56 10.94 28.85
C GLN A 60 -29.61 10.02 28.22
N PHE A 61 -29.41 9.62 26.96
CA PHE A 61 -30.34 8.78 26.22
C PHE A 61 -29.97 7.29 26.25
N GLU A 62 -28.96 6.90 27.03
CA GLU A 62 -28.45 5.52 27.14
C GLU A 62 -28.11 4.88 25.79
N ILE A 63 -27.71 5.70 24.81
CA ILE A 63 -27.42 5.24 23.45
C ILE A 63 -26.09 4.49 23.48
N THR A 64 -26.10 3.23 23.04
CA THR A 64 -24.87 2.42 22.98
C THR A 64 -24.16 2.58 21.64
N PRO A 65 -22.83 2.35 21.57
CA PRO A 65 -22.09 2.44 20.31
C PRO A 65 -22.64 1.53 19.20
N GLU A 66 -23.23 0.38 19.54
CA GLU A 66 -23.84 -0.52 18.56
C GLU A 66 -25.10 0.06 17.89
N GLU A 67 -25.74 1.05 18.50
CA GLU A 67 -26.92 1.74 17.92
C GLU A 67 -26.52 2.84 16.94
N LEU A 68 -25.30 3.38 17.07
CA LEU A 68 -24.80 4.48 16.24
C LEU A 68 -23.94 4.01 15.07
N PHE A 69 -23.24 2.88 15.24
CA PHE A 69 -22.25 2.42 14.29
C PHE A 69 -22.48 0.96 13.95
N SER A 70 -22.33 0.61 12.67
CA SER A 70 -22.34 -0.79 12.28
C SER A 70 -21.14 -1.51 12.88
N PRO A 71 -21.22 -2.84 13.11
CA PRO A 71 -20.08 -3.64 13.55
C PRO A 71 -18.84 -3.48 12.65
N GLU A 72 -19.04 -3.22 11.36
CA GLU A 72 -17.96 -2.97 10.39
C GLU A 72 -17.24 -1.65 10.66
N GLN A 73 -17.99 -0.58 10.95
CA GLN A 73 -17.45 0.75 11.29
C GLN A 73 -16.68 0.70 12.62
N ILE A 74 -17.21 -0.01 13.61
CA ILE A 74 -16.53 -0.24 14.89
C ILE A 74 -15.23 -1.04 14.67
N GLY A 75 -15.30 -2.09 13.85
CA GLY A 75 -14.12 -2.90 13.50
C GLY A 75 -13.06 -2.12 12.72
N GLU A 76 -13.46 -1.23 11.82
CA GLU A 76 -12.54 -0.37 11.07
C GLU A 76 -11.87 0.68 11.95
N ALA A 77 -12.63 1.32 12.85
CA ALA A 77 -12.09 2.22 13.85
C ALA A 77 -11.08 1.48 14.75
N ALA A 78 -11.44 0.30 15.26
CA ALA A 78 -10.56 -0.49 16.12
C ALA A 78 -9.25 -0.90 15.41
N ARG A 79 -9.28 -1.20 14.11
CA ARG A 79 -8.06 -1.43 13.30
C ARG A 79 -7.24 -0.16 13.12
N THR A 80 -7.89 0.96 12.81
CA THR A 80 -7.24 2.26 12.60
C THR A 80 -6.48 2.74 13.83
N TYR A 81 -7.05 2.50 15.02
CA TYR A 81 -6.43 2.86 16.30
C TYR A 81 -5.57 1.74 16.92
N GLY A 82 -5.36 0.62 16.20
CA GLY A 82 -4.47 -0.45 16.63
C GLY A 82 -4.97 -1.28 17.82
N LEU A 83 -6.26 -1.20 18.15
CA LEU A 83 -6.91 -1.95 19.22
C LEU A 83 -7.13 -3.42 18.84
N ILE A 84 -7.32 -3.67 17.55
CA ILE A 84 -7.28 -5.02 16.97
C ILE A 84 -6.25 -5.06 15.85
N ALA A 85 -5.65 -6.21 15.64
CA ALA A 85 -4.70 -6.39 14.55
C ALA A 85 -5.37 -5.99 13.24
N SER A 86 -4.82 -4.95 12.60
CA SER A 86 -5.16 -4.62 11.23
C SER A 86 -4.84 -5.84 10.38
N SER A 87 -5.86 -6.56 9.92
CA SER A 87 -5.72 -7.62 8.93
C SER A 87 -5.07 -7.11 7.64
N ALA A 88 -5.09 -5.78 7.43
CA ALA A 88 -4.17 -5.05 6.57
C ALA A 88 -2.73 -5.00 7.15
N LYS A 89 -2.16 -6.14 7.55
CA LYS A 89 -0.75 -6.35 7.19
C LYS A 89 -0.78 -6.22 5.68
N LYS A 90 -0.16 -5.16 5.15
CA LYS A 90 0.19 -5.06 3.73
C LYS A 90 0.64 -6.47 3.32
N GLU A 91 -0.22 -7.23 2.65
CA GLU A 91 0.06 -8.62 2.38
C GLU A 91 1.31 -8.53 1.51
N ARG A 92 2.46 -8.90 2.09
CA ARG A 92 3.67 -8.99 1.30
C ARG A 92 3.36 -10.12 0.36
N VAL A 93 2.88 -9.76 -0.83
CA VAL A 93 2.72 -10.68 -1.95
C VAL A 93 4.11 -11.25 -2.13
N LEU A 94 4.30 -12.45 -1.59
CA LEU A 94 5.56 -13.15 -1.70
C LEU A 94 5.82 -13.29 -3.20
N PRO A 95 7.03 -12.93 -3.66
CA PRO A 95 7.35 -13.15 -5.06
C PRO A 95 7.11 -14.62 -5.43
N PRO A 96 6.83 -14.91 -6.72
CA PRO A 96 6.62 -16.29 -7.15
C PRO A 96 7.78 -17.19 -6.70
N THR A 97 7.47 -18.43 -6.31
CA THR A 97 8.47 -19.39 -5.80
C THR A 97 8.82 -20.43 -6.86
N LEU A 98 10.12 -20.61 -7.05
CA LEU A 98 10.72 -21.66 -7.85
C LEU A 98 11.11 -22.83 -6.96
N THR A 99 11.05 -24.07 -7.44
CA THR A 99 11.64 -25.23 -6.77
C THR A 99 12.72 -25.83 -7.66
N PHE A 100 13.93 -25.97 -7.13
CA PHE A 100 15.05 -26.63 -7.82
C PHE A 100 15.72 -27.59 -6.85
N ASN A 101 15.93 -28.84 -7.27
CA ASN A 101 16.46 -29.91 -6.42
C ASN A 101 15.72 -30.06 -5.06
N GLY A 102 14.39 -29.93 -5.07
CA GLY A 102 13.56 -30.06 -3.88
C GLY A 102 13.61 -28.87 -2.91
N LYS A 103 14.38 -27.82 -3.22
CA LYS A 103 14.48 -26.61 -2.40
C LYS A 103 13.68 -25.46 -3.03
N PRO A 104 12.83 -24.75 -2.26
CA PRO A 104 12.10 -23.60 -2.76
C PRO A 104 12.97 -22.33 -2.71
N TYR A 105 12.93 -21.54 -3.78
CA TYR A 105 13.62 -20.27 -3.95
C TYR A 105 12.64 -19.19 -4.38
N GLN A 106 12.74 -18.03 -3.76
CA GLN A 106 11.92 -16.87 -4.13
C GLN A 106 12.46 -16.26 -5.42
N TRP A 107 11.58 -16.01 -6.40
CA TRP A 107 11.97 -15.25 -7.59
C TRP A 107 12.37 -13.84 -7.18
N THR A 108 13.65 -13.53 -7.26
CA THR A 108 14.20 -12.21 -6.94
C THR A 108 15.24 -11.83 -7.99
N ARG A 109 15.65 -10.56 -8.04
CA ARG A 109 16.75 -10.12 -8.91
C ARG A 109 18.05 -10.88 -8.61
N ALA A 110 18.21 -11.40 -7.39
CA ALA A 110 19.40 -12.08 -6.89
C ALA A 110 19.17 -13.60 -6.66
N LEU A 111 18.57 -14.31 -7.62
CA LEU A 111 18.58 -15.78 -7.61
C LEU A 111 20.01 -16.34 -7.58
N PRO A 112 20.30 -17.43 -6.85
CA PRO A 112 21.58 -18.12 -6.95
C PRO A 112 21.87 -18.59 -8.39
N ASP A 113 23.13 -18.53 -8.81
CA ASP A 113 23.53 -18.86 -10.20
C ASP A 113 23.24 -20.33 -10.55
N GLU A 114 23.34 -21.23 -9.57
CA GLU A 114 22.99 -22.66 -9.70
C GLU A 114 21.55 -22.90 -10.17
N ILE A 115 20.66 -21.92 -10.02
CA ILE A 115 19.26 -21.97 -10.45
C ILE A 115 19.05 -21.06 -11.64
N ARG A 116 19.61 -19.84 -11.57
CA ARG A 116 19.41 -18.81 -12.60
C ARG A 116 19.94 -19.28 -13.96
N ALA A 117 21.16 -19.81 -14.01
CA ALA A 117 21.76 -20.21 -15.29
C ALA A 117 20.98 -21.36 -15.95
N PRO A 118 20.71 -22.51 -15.29
CA PRO A 118 19.92 -23.59 -15.90
C PRO A 118 18.50 -23.18 -16.27
N LEU A 119 17.87 -22.29 -15.49
CA LEU A 119 16.53 -21.78 -15.78
C LEU A 119 16.52 -20.88 -17.02
N PHE A 120 17.48 -19.96 -17.14
CA PHE A 120 17.57 -19.07 -18.29
C PHE A 120 17.95 -19.82 -19.56
N ASP A 121 18.84 -20.81 -19.44
CA ASP A 121 19.23 -21.66 -20.57
C ASP A 121 18.04 -22.49 -21.06
N ALA A 122 17.32 -23.16 -20.14
CA ALA A 122 16.10 -23.91 -20.49
C ALA A 122 15.05 -22.99 -21.14
N PHE A 123 14.84 -21.79 -20.59
CA PHE A 123 13.89 -20.83 -21.13
C PHE A 123 14.27 -20.38 -22.55
N LYS A 124 15.54 -20.01 -22.77
CA LYS A 124 16.05 -19.57 -24.09
C LYS A 124 16.13 -20.70 -25.10
N ALA A 125 16.36 -21.93 -24.66
CA ALA A 125 16.33 -23.12 -25.49
C ALA A 125 14.90 -23.56 -25.88
N GLY A 126 13.86 -22.88 -25.37
CA GLY A 126 12.47 -23.21 -25.65
C GLY A 126 11.99 -24.47 -24.91
N GLU A 127 12.60 -24.81 -23.78
CA GLU A 127 12.20 -25.95 -22.95
C GLU A 127 11.16 -25.57 -21.90
N SER A 128 10.48 -26.59 -21.33
CA SER A 128 9.55 -26.39 -20.22
C SER A 128 10.28 -25.95 -18.94
N ILE A 129 9.80 -24.88 -18.31
CA ILE A 129 10.30 -24.42 -17.00
C ILE A 129 9.56 -25.07 -15.85
N LYS A 130 8.57 -25.94 -16.11
CA LYS A 130 7.70 -26.52 -15.08
C LYS A 130 8.47 -27.24 -13.96
N ARG A 131 9.60 -27.86 -14.30
CA ARG A 131 10.51 -28.50 -13.32
C ARG A 131 11.08 -27.53 -12.28
N PHE A 132 11.07 -26.23 -12.58
CA PHE A 132 11.52 -25.17 -11.71
C PHE A 132 10.39 -24.54 -10.88
N LEU A 133 9.13 -24.95 -11.02
CA LEU A 133 7.98 -24.30 -10.37
C LEU A 133 7.51 -25.08 -9.14
N ALA A 134 7.31 -24.39 -8.01
CA ALA A 134 6.86 -25.01 -6.76
C ALA A 134 5.38 -25.44 -6.81
N THR A 135 4.56 -24.66 -7.50
CA THR A 135 3.10 -24.85 -7.58
C THR A 135 2.64 -24.81 -9.03
N PRO A 136 2.84 -25.88 -9.83
CA PRO A 136 2.46 -25.90 -11.25
C PRO A 136 0.97 -25.67 -11.51
N LYS A 137 0.11 -25.81 -10.48
CA LYS A 137 -1.33 -25.57 -10.56
C LYS A 137 -1.75 -24.13 -10.25
N ASP A 138 -0.84 -23.30 -9.74
CA ASP A 138 -1.11 -21.89 -9.43
C ASP A 138 -0.83 -21.03 -10.67
N THR A 139 -1.88 -20.85 -11.47
CA THR A 139 -1.82 -20.15 -12.77
C THR A 139 -1.35 -18.70 -12.63
N ALA A 140 -1.77 -17.99 -11.58
CA ALA A 140 -1.39 -16.60 -11.35
C ALA A 140 0.10 -16.46 -11.02
N ARG A 141 0.64 -17.30 -10.13
CA ARG A 141 2.08 -17.28 -9.82
C ARG A 141 2.94 -17.73 -10.99
N ASN A 142 2.47 -18.70 -11.77
CA ASN A 142 3.18 -19.19 -12.94
C ASN A 142 3.22 -18.13 -14.05
N ALA A 143 2.10 -17.47 -14.34
CA ALA A 143 2.04 -16.35 -15.28
C ALA A 143 2.98 -15.20 -14.87
N ALA A 144 3.01 -14.84 -13.57
CA ALA A 144 3.93 -13.84 -13.04
C ALA A 144 5.41 -14.26 -13.13
N THR A 145 5.71 -15.56 -13.03
CA THR A 145 7.07 -16.09 -13.19
C THR A 145 7.51 -16.02 -14.65
N VAL A 146 6.65 -16.44 -15.58
CA VAL A 146 6.91 -16.36 -17.02
C VAL A 146 7.11 -14.90 -17.45
N ALA A 147 6.26 -13.98 -17.02
CA ALA A 147 6.41 -12.55 -17.32
C ALA A 147 7.76 -11.98 -16.85
N ARG A 148 8.26 -12.45 -15.70
CA ARG A 148 9.60 -12.05 -15.19
C ARG A 148 10.73 -12.66 -16.01
N LEU A 149 10.59 -13.91 -16.46
CA LEU A 149 11.56 -14.55 -17.35
C LEU A 149 11.65 -13.84 -18.70
N GLU A 150 10.51 -13.51 -19.31
CA GLU A 150 10.45 -12.80 -20.59
C GLU A 150 11.15 -11.43 -20.50
N ARG A 151 10.91 -10.70 -19.40
CA ARG A 151 11.56 -9.41 -19.14
C ARG A 151 13.07 -9.52 -18.95
N GLU A 152 13.55 -10.49 -18.18
CA GLU A 152 14.97 -10.60 -17.81
C GLU A 152 15.83 -11.26 -18.91
N THR A 153 15.22 -12.15 -19.70
CA THR A 153 15.94 -12.90 -20.75
C THR A 153 15.74 -12.31 -22.15
N GLY A 154 14.70 -11.48 -22.35
CA GLY A 154 14.30 -10.95 -23.66
C GLY A 154 13.67 -11.99 -24.60
N GLY A 155 13.47 -13.23 -24.14
CA GLY A 155 12.80 -14.29 -24.90
C GLY A 155 11.30 -14.30 -24.67
N VAL A 156 10.57 -15.00 -25.54
CA VAL A 156 9.12 -15.23 -25.39
C VAL A 156 8.90 -16.71 -25.11
N TYR A 157 8.09 -17.03 -24.09
CA TYR A 157 7.82 -18.41 -23.71
C TYR A 157 6.89 -19.07 -24.74
N ALA A 158 7.17 -20.31 -25.14
CA ALA A 158 6.39 -20.96 -26.20
C ALA A 158 4.95 -21.27 -25.76
N GLU A 159 3.99 -21.09 -26.66
CA GLU A 159 2.55 -21.27 -26.39
C GLU A 159 2.21 -22.70 -25.92
N ALA A 160 2.84 -23.71 -26.52
CA ALA A 160 2.69 -25.11 -26.11
C ALA A 160 3.05 -25.36 -24.63
N TRP A 161 3.97 -24.57 -24.05
CA TRP A 161 4.32 -24.66 -22.64
C TRP A 161 3.45 -23.80 -21.72
N LEU A 162 2.81 -22.75 -22.25
CA LEU A 162 1.76 -22.04 -21.53
C LEU A 162 0.57 -22.97 -21.27
N ASP A 163 0.18 -23.75 -22.28
CA ASP A 163 -0.86 -24.77 -22.16
C ASP A 163 -0.50 -25.82 -21.10
N GLU A 164 0.77 -26.24 -21.04
CA GLU A 164 1.27 -27.19 -20.04
C GLU A 164 1.11 -26.68 -18.59
N LEU A 165 1.17 -25.36 -18.41
CA LEU A 165 0.99 -24.68 -17.13
C LEU A 165 -0.45 -24.21 -16.91
N SER A 166 -1.36 -24.50 -17.85
CA SER A 166 -2.75 -24.05 -17.83
C SER A 166 -2.89 -22.53 -17.68
N ILE A 167 -1.97 -21.78 -18.31
CA ILE A 167 -1.98 -20.31 -18.32
C ILE A 167 -2.19 -19.81 -19.75
N SER A 168 -2.87 -18.68 -19.90
CA SER A 168 -3.04 -18.03 -21.21
C SER A 168 -2.01 -16.91 -21.41
N ARG A 169 -1.75 -16.56 -22.68
CA ARG A 169 -0.89 -15.40 -23.01
C ARG A 169 -1.37 -14.11 -22.34
N ALA A 170 -2.69 -13.89 -22.31
CA ALA A 170 -3.29 -12.72 -21.67
C ALA A 170 -2.93 -12.60 -20.17
N GLN A 171 -2.83 -13.73 -19.45
CA GLN A 171 -2.43 -13.72 -18.03
C GLN A 171 -0.96 -13.34 -17.85
N VAL A 172 -0.09 -13.73 -18.79
CA VAL A 172 1.32 -13.33 -18.79
C VAL A 172 1.44 -11.84 -19.07
N ASP A 173 0.71 -11.32 -20.06
CA ASP A 173 0.72 -9.90 -20.42
C ASP A 173 0.19 -9.02 -19.27
N GLU A 174 -0.90 -9.44 -18.62
CA GLU A 174 -1.44 -8.74 -17.44
C GLU A 174 -0.42 -8.72 -16.30
N ALA A 175 0.27 -9.83 -16.07
CA ALA A 175 1.32 -9.90 -15.06
C ALA A 175 2.53 -9.04 -15.43
N ALA A 176 2.91 -8.96 -16.71
CA ALA A 176 3.99 -8.12 -17.20
C ALA A 176 3.70 -6.63 -17.00
N ALA A 177 2.47 -6.20 -17.27
CA ALA A 177 2.02 -4.82 -17.02
C ALA A 177 2.17 -4.43 -15.54
N LYS A 178 1.86 -5.35 -14.61
CA LYS A 178 2.03 -5.13 -13.16
C LYS A 178 3.48 -5.07 -12.71
N LEU A 179 4.44 -5.55 -13.51
CA LEU A 179 5.88 -5.45 -13.21
C LEU A 179 6.50 -4.12 -13.65
N ALA A 180 5.83 -3.38 -14.53
CA ALA A 180 6.29 -2.09 -15.05
C ALA A 180 5.90 -0.89 -14.17
N ALA A 181 4.95 -1.09 -13.24
CA ALA A 181 4.57 -0.16 -12.18
C ALA A 181 5.43 -0.33 -10.92
#